data_AF-A0A2E3XU59-F1
#
_entry.id   AF-A0A2E3XU59-F1
#
_cell.length_a   1.000
_cell.length_b   1.000
_cell.length_c   1.000
_cell.angle_alpha   90.00
_cell.angle_beta   90.00
_cell.angle_gamma   90.00
#
_symmetry.space_group_name_H-M   'P 1'
#
loop_
_entity.id
_entity.type
_entity.pdbx_description
1 polymer ?
#
loop_
_entity_poly.entity_id
_entity_poly.type
_entity_poly.pdbx_seq_one_letter_code
_entity_poly.pdbx_strand_id
1 'polypeptide(L)'
;MESVKPELKPFTIKVKGCSMWPLLRDGDVVTIQTQVESTVGDIVCVKCHESGEIVIHRKLASGVTKGDNSLYYDRTITILGRADINYALFPFFKNTIQKLSNQYNSQSSSLTRKLIKSVILFCNILTILSSKRAPA
;
A
#
# COMPACT_ATOMS: atom_id res chain seq x y z
N MET A 1 21.11 -30.82 -4.58
CA MET A 1 20.02 -30.71 -5.57
C MET A 1 19.36 -29.36 -5.36
N GLU A 2 19.70 -28.36 -6.17
CA GLU A 2 18.96 -27.09 -6.19
C GLU A 2 17.56 -27.36 -6.73
N SER A 3 16.53 -27.14 -5.90
CA SER A 3 15.15 -27.22 -6.35
C SER A 3 14.91 -26.06 -7.31
N VAL A 4 14.77 -26.36 -8.60
CA VAL A 4 14.34 -25.39 -9.61
C VAL A 4 12.94 -24.92 -9.21
N LYS A 5 12.87 -23.70 -8.64
CA LYS A 5 11.60 -23.07 -8.27
C LYS A 5 10.91 -22.73 -9.59
N PRO A 6 9.68 -23.20 -9.85
CA PRO A 6 9.02 -22.97 -11.13
C PRO A 6 8.90 -21.46 -11.37
N GLU A 7 9.38 -20.99 -12.53
CA GLU A 7 9.17 -19.63 -12.99
C GLU A 7 7.68 -19.42 -13.23
N LEU A 8 7.01 -18.84 -12.23
CA LEU A 8 5.67 -18.33 -12.40
C LEU A 8 5.75 -17.13 -13.36
N LYS A 9 4.84 -17.04 -14.32
CA LYS A 9 4.69 -15.86 -15.18
C LYS A 9 3.93 -14.76 -14.42
N PRO A 10 4.15 -13.48 -14.74
CA PRO A 10 3.33 -12.40 -14.20
C PRO A 10 1.85 -12.64 -14.47
N PHE A 11 1.00 -12.30 -13.50
CA PHE A 11 -0.45 -12.50 -13.58
C PHE A 11 -1.20 -11.35 -12.92
N THR A 12 -2.48 -11.19 -13.25
CA THR A 12 -3.32 -10.15 -12.65
C THR A 12 -4.27 -10.73 -11.61
N ILE A 13 -4.57 -9.95 -10.58
CA ILE A 13 -5.53 -10.30 -9.54
C ILE A 13 -6.47 -9.11 -9.29
N LYS A 14 -7.76 -9.42 -9.13
CA LYS A 14 -8.75 -8.43 -8.69
C LYS A 14 -8.77 -8.38 -7.17
N VAL A 15 -8.49 -7.20 -6.62
CA VAL A 15 -8.51 -6.93 -5.19
C VAL A 15 -9.93 -7.08 -4.66
N LYS A 16 -10.06 -7.75 -3.51
CA LYS A 16 -11.31 -7.84 -2.77
C LYS A 16 -11.13 -7.34 -1.34
N GLY A 17 -12.14 -6.67 -0.82
CA GLY A 17 -12.18 -6.11 0.52
C GLY A 17 -11.48 -4.75 0.66
N CYS A 18 -11.37 -4.28 1.90
CA CYS A 18 -10.89 -2.93 2.23
C CYS A 18 -9.58 -2.90 3.03
N SER A 19 -8.94 -4.05 3.27
CA SER A 19 -7.77 -4.18 4.16
C SER A 19 -6.52 -3.45 3.66
N MET A 20 -6.48 -3.11 2.38
CA MET A 20 -5.38 -2.38 1.74
C MET A 20 -5.74 -0.94 1.40
N TRP A 21 -6.91 -0.45 1.83
CA TRP A 21 -7.28 0.94 1.69
C TRP A 21 -6.36 1.83 2.55
N PRO A 22 -5.93 3.02 2.09
CA PRO A 22 -6.34 3.72 0.87
C PRO A 22 -5.54 3.36 -0.38
N LEU A 23 -4.58 2.43 -0.29
CA LEU A 23 -3.66 2.11 -1.38
C LEU A 23 -4.32 1.29 -2.50
N LEU A 24 -5.12 0.29 -2.12
CA LEU A 24 -5.89 -0.54 -3.04
C LEU A 24 -7.35 -0.58 -2.59
N ARG A 25 -8.27 -0.49 -3.54
CA ARG A 25 -9.71 -0.55 -3.34
C ARG A 25 -10.27 -1.89 -3.79
N ASP A 26 -11.40 -2.25 -3.20
CA ASP A 26 -12.19 -3.38 -3.71
C ASP A 26 -12.50 -3.15 -5.20
N GLY A 27 -12.19 -4.14 -6.02
CA GLY A 27 -12.38 -4.11 -7.46
C GLY A 27 -11.16 -3.68 -8.28
N ASP A 28 -10.13 -3.11 -7.67
CA ASP A 28 -8.88 -2.77 -8.37
C ASP A 28 -8.24 -4.02 -8.98
N VAL A 29 -7.60 -3.88 -10.15
CA VAL A 29 -6.87 -4.96 -10.80
C VAL A 29 -5.38 -4.66 -10.70
N VAL A 30 -4.62 -5.59 -10.14
CA VAL A 30 -3.19 -5.42 -9.85
C VAL A 30 -2.39 -6.50 -10.56
N THR A 31 -1.29 -6.12 -11.19
CA THR A 31 -0.34 -7.04 -11.82
C THR A 31 0.67 -7.52 -10.78
N ILE A 32 0.87 -8.83 -10.69
CA ILE A 32 1.82 -9.48 -9.79
C ILE A 32 3.05 -9.91 -10.59
N GLN A 33 4.21 -9.39 -10.21
CA GLN A 33 5.52 -9.76 -10.72
C GLN A 33 6.10 -10.88 -9.86
N THR A 34 6.24 -12.06 -10.45
CA THR A 34 6.50 -13.33 -9.78
C THR A 34 7.98 -13.67 -9.59
N GLN A 35 8.86 -13.02 -10.34
CA GLN A 35 10.32 -13.26 -10.34
C GLN A 35 11.11 -12.15 -9.63
N VAL A 36 10.40 -11.31 -8.87
CA VAL A 36 11.01 -10.15 -8.21
C VAL A 36 11.12 -10.42 -6.73
N GLU A 37 12.34 -10.35 -6.20
CA GLU A 37 12.57 -10.37 -4.76
C GLU A 37 11.82 -9.22 -4.09
N SER A 38 11.13 -9.52 -3.00
CA SER A 38 10.32 -8.55 -2.28
C SER A 38 11.13 -7.90 -1.17
N THR A 39 11.00 -6.59 -1.03
CA THR A 39 11.65 -5.80 0.02
C THR A 39 10.65 -5.36 1.09
N VAL A 40 11.15 -4.95 2.26
CA VAL A 40 10.29 -4.40 3.32
C VAL A 40 9.62 -3.13 2.81
N GLY A 41 8.30 -3.08 2.90
CA GLY A 41 7.46 -2.01 2.37
C GLY A 41 6.75 -2.39 1.07
N ASP A 42 7.19 -3.41 0.35
CA ASP A 42 6.53 -3.84 -0.88
C ASP A 42 5.14 -4.41 -0.62
N ILE A 43 4.24 -4.22 -1.58
CA ILE A 43 2.96 -4.94 -1.59
C ILE A 43 3.20 -6.29 -2.28
N VAL A 44 2.86 -7.36 -1.59
CA VAL A 44 3.11 -8.73 -2.03
C VAL A 44 1.82 -9.52 -2.10
N CYS A 45 1.74 -10.41 -3.08
CA CYS A 45 0.72 -11.43 -3.17
C CYS A 45 1.23 -12.69 -2.47
N VAL A 46 0.48 -13.20 -1.50
CA VAL A 46 0.87 -14.36 -0.70
C VAL A 46 -0.23 -15.42 -0.73
N LYS A 47 0.19 -16.68 -0.74
CA LYS A 47 -0.69 -17.83 -0.54
C LYS A 47 -0.52 -18.36 0.87
N CYS A 48 -1.63 -18.47 1.60
CA CYS A 48 -1.67 -19.20 2.85
C CYS A 48 -1.71 -20.70 2.56
N HIS A 49 -0.82 -21.49 3.17
CA HIS A 49 -0.85 -22.95 2.98
C HIS A 49 -2.01 -23.63 3.70
N GLU A 50 -2.41 -23.12 4.86
CA GLU A 50 -3.50 -23.71 5.65
C GLU A 50 -4.88 -23.48 5.04
N SER A 51 -5.20 -22.23 4.67
CA SER A 51 -6.51 -21.91 4.09
C SER A 51 -6.54 -22.03 2.57
N GLY A 52 -5.38 -22.08 1.92
CA GLY A 52 -5.27 -21.99 0.46
C GLY A 52 -5.58 -20.60 -0.10
N GLU A 53 -5.94 -19.63 0.74
CA GLU A 53 -6.34 -18.29 0.32
C GLU A 53 -5.15 -17.50 -0.24
N ILE A 54 -5.45 -16.69 -1.26
CA ILE A 54 -4.51 -15.73 -1.84
C ILE A 54 -4.88 -14.34 -1.35
N VAL A 55 -3.95 -13.67 -0.70
CA VAL A 55 -4.17 -12.34 -0.13
C VAL A 55 -3.05 -11.38 -0.54
N ILE A 56 -3.38 -10.08 -0.56
CA ILE A 56 -2.45 -9.02 -0.93
C ILE A 56 -2.20 -8.16 0.30
N HIS A 57 -0.94 -8.06 0.71
CA HIS A 57 -0.55 -7.32 1.91
C HIS A 57 0.82 -6.67 1.79
N ARG A 58 1.12 -5.76 2.71
CA ARG A 58 2.43 -5.13 2.79
C ARG A 58 3.41 -6.08 3.50
N LYS A 59 4.59 -6.27 2.93
CA LYS A 59 5.72 -6.93 3.59
C LYS A 59 6.31 -5.99 4.63
N LEU A 60 6.29 -6.37 5.90
CA LEU A 60 6.97 -5.71 6.99
C LEU A 60 8.27 -6.45 7.33
N ALA A 61 9.12 -5.83 8.16
CA ALA A 61 10.34 -6.49 8.64
C ALA A 61 10.05 -7.76 9.44
N SER A 62 8.93 -7.79 10.16
CA SER A 62 8.45 -8.94 10.94
C SER A 62 7.67 -9.98 10.14
N GLY A 63 7.42 -9.77 8.85
CA GLY A 63 6.63 -10.66 8.00
C GLY A 63 5.47 -9.94 7.29
N VAL A 64 4.45 -10.69 6.88
CA VAL A 64 3.28 -10.13 6.18
C VAL A 64 2.10 -10.06 7.15
N THR A 65 1.54 -8.87 7.34
CA THR A 65 0.47 -8.62 8.33
C THR A 65 -0.80 -8.09 7.66
N LYS A 66 -1.96 -8.39 8.26
CA LYS A 66 -3.26 -7.85 7.84
C LYS A 66 -3.67 -6.75 8.81
N GLY A 67 -3.90 -5.55 8.28
CA GLY A 67 -4.50 -4.44 9.01
C GLY A 67 -3.73 -4.04 10.28
N ASP A 68 -4.48 -3.81 11.37
CA ASP A 68 -4.02 -3.25 12.64
C ASP A 68 -3.17 -4.24 13.46
N ASN A 69 -1.93 -4.46 13.03
CA ASN A 69 -0.89 -5.17 13.79
C ASN A 69 -1.21 -6.61 14.20
N SER A 70 -2.21 -7.26 13.60
CA SER A 70 -2.31 -8.72 13.68
C SER A 70 -1.23 -9.33 12.78
N LEU A 71 -0.21 -9.93 13.41
CA LEU A 71 0.75 -10.79 12.71
C LEU A 71 -0.05 -11.93 12.10
N TYR A 72 -0.32 -11.81 10.81
CA TYR A 72 -1.27 -12.70 10.16
C TYR A 72 -0.72 -14.13 10.04
N TYR A 73 0.60 -14.32 10.19
CA TYR A 73 1.22 -15.60 9.91
C TYR A 73 2.45 -15.89 10.78
N ASP A 74 2.22 -16.45 11.96
CA ASP A 74 3.09 -17.49 12.55
C ASP A 74 2.91 -18.84 11.81
N ARG A 75 2.47 -18.78 10.54
CA ARG A 75 2.02 -19.91 9.72
C ARG A 75 2.82 -19.90 8.42
N THR A 76 2.97 -21.07 7.82
CA THR A 76 3.65 -21.25 6.55
C THR A 76 2.91 -20.48 5.45
N ILE A 77 3.57 -19.49 4.85
CA ILE A 77 3.10 -18.75 3.68
C ILE A 77 4.11 -18.82 2.55
N THR A 78 3.63 -18.73 1.30
CA THR A 78 4.49 -18.53 0.13
C THR A 78 4.18 -17.18 -0.50
N ILE A 79 5.20 -16.35 -0.63
CA ILE A 79 5.13 -15.15 -1.47
C ILE A 79 5.11 -15.59 -2.92
N LEU A 80 4.04 -15.24 -3.64
CA LEU A 80 3.86 -15.54 -5.06
C LEU A 80 4.49 -14.47 -5.95
N GLY A 81 4.59 -13.24 -5.46
CA GLY A 81 5.21 -12.14 -6.18
C GLY A 81 4.91 -10.76 -5.58
N ARG A 82 5.46 -9.73 -6.20
CA ARG A 82 5.27 -8.32 -5.85
C ARG A 82 4.20 -7.68 -6.72
N ALA A 83 3.29 -6.93 -6.12
CA ALA A 83 2.33 -6.11 -6.84
C ALA A 83 3.02 -4.92 -7.51
N ASP A 84 2.81 -4.78 -8.81
CA ASP A 84 3.20 -3.60 -9.58
C ASP A 84 2.14 -2.51 -9.40
N ILE A 85 2.38 -1.64 -8.42
CA ILE A 85 1.47 -0.56 -8.07
C ILE A 85 2.14 0.75 -8.46
N ASN A 86 1.54 1.43 -9.43
CA ASN A 86 1.97 2.77 -9.77
C ASN A 86 1.51 3.74 -8.67
N TYR A 87 2.42 4.07 -7.75
CA TYR A 87 2.19 4.98 -6.63
C TYR A 87 1.87 6.43 -7.05
N ALA A 88 1.89 6.75 -8.36
CA ALA A 88 1.55 8.07 -8.88
C ALA A 88 0.10 8.50 -8.59
N LEU A 89 -0.76 7.59 -8.13
CA LEU A 89 -2.17 7.84 -7.91
C LEU A 89 -2.54 7.97 -6.43
N PHE A 90 -2.17 9.09 -5.81
CA PHE A 90 -2.98 9.67 -4.72
C PHE A 90 -3.65 11.00 -5.13
N PRO A 91 -4.46 11.04 -6.22
CA PRO A 91 -5.29 12.21 -6.53
C PRO A 91 -6.34 12.46 -5.43
N PHE A 92 -6.65 11.44 -4.62
CA PHE A 92 -7.54 11.58 -3.47
C PHE A 92 -6.97 12.52 -2.40
N PHE A 93 -5.67 12.41 -2.08
CA PHE A 93 -5.03 13.38 -1.18
C PHE A 93 -4.94 14.75 -1.85
N LYS A 94 -4.65 14.82 -3.15
CA LYS A 94 -4.61 16.11 -3.87
C LYS A 94 -5.95 16.85 -3.79
N ASN A 95 -7.07 16.16 -4.08
CA ASN A 95 -8.41 16.74 -4.01
C ASN A 95 -8.86 17.04 -2.58
N THR A 96 -8.47 16.22 -1.60
CA THR A 96 -8.79 16.45 -0.18
C THR A 96 -8.00 17.63 0.38
N ILE A 97 -6.70 17.74 0.06
CA ILE A 97 -5.85 18.89 0.42
C ILE A 97 -6.37 20.15 -0.27
N GLN A 98 -6.78 20.08 -1.53
CA GLN A 98 -7.40 21.22 -2.24
C GLN A 98 -8.70 21.67 -1.56
N LYS A 99 -9.58 20.73 -1.18
CA LYS A 99 -10.81 21.05 -0.45
C LYS A 99 -10.55 21.66 0.92
N LEU A 100 -9.58 21.12 1.68
CA LEU A 100 -9.16 21.67 2.96
C LEU A 100 -8.54 23.07 2.81
N SER A 101 -7.77 23.31 1.75
CA SER A 101 -7.23 24.63 1.39
C SER A 101 -8.32 25.63 1.01
N ASN A 102 -9.34 25.19 0.26
CA ASN A 102 -10.47 26.06 -0.09
C ASN A 102 -11.34 26.39 1.13
N GLN A 103 -11.56 25.44 2.05
CA GLN A 103 -12.24 25.69 3.32
C GLN A 103 -11.44 26.61 4.25
N TYR A 104 -10.10 26.55 4.22
CA TYR A 104 -9.22 27.46 4.96
C TYR A 104 -9.46 28.94 4.61
N ASN A 105 -9.79 29.24 3.35
CA ASN A 105 -10.07 30.61 2.91
C ASN A 105 -11.49 31.10 3.25
N SER A 106 -12.45 30.19 3.52
CA SER A 106 -13.87 30.57 3.51
C SER A 106 -14.46 30.98 4.87
N GLN A 107 -14.03 30.44 6.01
CA GLN A 107 -14.51 30.84 7.35
C GLN A 107 -13.95 29.87 8.38
N SER A 108 -12.98 30.28 9.19
CA SER A 108 -12.55 29.45 10.33
C SER A 108 -11.84 30.25 11.42
N SER A 109 -12.14 29.93 12.68
CA SER A 109 -11.55 30.50 13.90
C SER A 109 -10.02 30.32 13.99
N SER A 110 -9.34 31.03 14.90
CA SER A 110 -7.86 31.03 14.98
C SER A 110 -7.24 29.67 15.34
N LEU A 111 -7.94 28.83 16.10
CA LEU A 111 -7.49 27.49 16.51
C LEU A 111 -7.60 26.47 15.37
N THR A 112 -8.71 26.49 14.65
CA THR A 112 -8.93 25.60 13.49
C THR A 112 -7.94 25.91 12.36
N ARG A 113 -7.54 27.17 12.17
CA ARG A 113 -6.47 27.54 11.22
C ARG A 113 -5.11 26.91 11.57
N LYS A 114 -4.75 26.82 12.85
CA LYS A 114 -3.46 26.23 13.30
C LYS A 114 -3.45 24.72 13.07
N LEU A 115 -4.55 24.04 13.39
CA LEU A 115 -4.70 22.60 13.15
C LEU A 115 -4.66 22.26 11.66
N ILE A 116 -5.40 22.99 10.81
CA ILE A 116 -5.41 22.76 9.37
C ILE A 116 -4.02 23.01 8.75
N LYS A 117 -3.31 24.07 9.15
CA LYS A 117 -1.93 24.32 8.70
C LYS A 117 -0.97 23.20 9.09
N SER A 118 -1.11 22.66 10.31
CA SER A 118 -0.29 21.54 10.77
C SER A 118 -0.55 20.28 9.94
N VAL A 119 -1.83 19.98 9.65
CA VAL A 119 -2.21 18.84 8.80
C VAL A 119 -1.67 19.00 7.37
N ILE A 120 -1.80 20.19 6.76
CA ILE A 120 -1.27 20.46 5.42
C ILE A 120 0.27 20.32 5.39
N LEU A 121 0.96 20.87 6.39
CA LEU A 121 2.42 20.76 6.49
C LEU A 121 2.85 19.30 6.62
N PHE A 122 2.17 18.53 7.45
CA PHE A 122 2.43 17.10 7.62
C PHE A 122 2.21 16.32 6.31
N CYS A 123 1.11 16.57 5.60
CA CYS A 123 0.84 15.95 4.30
C CYS A 123 1.89 16.32 3.24
N ASN A 124 2.37 17.57 3.21
CA ASN A 124 3.43 18.00 2.29
C ASN A 124 4.76 17.31 2.60
N ILE A 125 5.12 17.18 3.87
CA ILE A 125 6.32 16.45 4.30
C ILE A 125 6.23 14.98 3.87
N LEU A 126 5.10 14.32 4.11
CA LEU A 126 4.89 12.93 3.67
C LEU A 126 5.01 12.79 2.14
N THR A 127 4.44 13.72 1.38
CA THR A 127 4.53 13.72 -0.09
C THR A 127 5.98 13.86 -0.58
N ILE A 128 6.76 14.75 0.04
CA ILE A 128 8.19 14.94 -0.29
C ILE A 128 9.01 13.69 0.06
N LEU A 129 8.75 13.07 1.22
CA LEU A 129 9.44 11.85 1.64
C LEU A 129 9.12 10.66 0.71
N SER A 130 7.87 10.57 0.22
CA SER A 130 7.48 9.57 -0.78
C SER A 130 8.14 9.81 -2.14
N SER A 131 8.30 11.07 -2.56
CA SER A 131 8.95 11.43 -3.83
C SER A 131 10.45 11.12 -3.84
N LYS A 132 11.14 11.20 -2.69
CA LYS A 132 12.58 10.88 -2.58
C LYS A 132 12.88 9.37 -2.57
N ARG A 133 11.86 8.51 -2.51
CA ARG A 133 11.99 7.04 -2.51
C ARG A 133 11.72 6.39 -3.87
N ALA A 134 11.42 7.15 -4.91
CA ALA A 134 11.36 6.61 -6.27
C ALA A 134 12.81 6.44 -6.79
N PRO A 135 13.29 5.21 -7.05
CA PRO A 135 14.54 5.05 -7.79
C PRO A 135 14.33 5.52 -9.23
N ALA A 136 15.34 6.22 -9.75
CA ALA A 136 15.54 6.43 -11.17
C ALA A 136 15.87 5.11 -11.88
#